data_AF-I8VKD9-F1
#
_entry.id   AF-I8VKD9-F1
#
_cell.length_a   1.000
_cell.length_b   1.000
_cell.length_c   1.000
_cell.angle_alpha   90.00
_cell.angle_beta   90.00
_cell.angle_gamma   90.00
#
_symmetry.space_group_name_H-M   'P 1'
#
loop_
_entity.id
_entity.type
_entity.pdbx_description
1 polymer ?
#
loop_
_entity_poly.entity_id
_entity_poly.type
_entity_poly.pdbx_seq_one_letter_code
_entity_poly.pdbx_strand_id
1 'polypeptide(L)'
;MEIKKQKNFKNGVVYCLQLEDGMLVETTDTFLPFYTKDAIGRKQNSLDNSNLGNRSERWMIGVSTMSGCPVRCKFCATGNMKKYRNLTADEIVGQVFFAIKKAGFNPESAKEFKINYTRMGEPFLNIEAVKEAIERISKVYPNTHHYISTIGIQGSDFSFIKDNITLQISLHSFDEQKRNWLIPYPSKMSIEELGRIRTESNLKTTINLTLVDESDFNAELLQKYFDKKHFFIKLSPINPNNISEKNHLGEGIIEGVNLV
;
A
#
# COMPACT_ATOMS: atom_id res chain seq x y z
N MET A 1 -17.60 4.77 -13.28
CA MET A 1 -17.16 3.47 -12.71
C MET A 1 -18.36 2.68 -12.23
N GLU A 2 -18.42 1.39 -12.58
CA GLU A 2 -19.49 0.47 -12.17
C GLU A 2 -18.93 -0.62 -11.25
N ILE A 3 -19.68 -1.03 -10.21
CA ILE A 3 -19.26 -2.14 -9.34
C ILE A 3 -19.50 -3.46 -10.06
N LYS A 4 -18.44 -4.24 -10.30
CA LYS A 4 -18.56 -5.61 -10.83
C LYS A 4 -18.56 -6.66 -9.75
N LYS A 5 -17.81 -6.43 -8.68
CA LYS A 5 -17.78 -7.29 -7.50
C LYS A 5 -17.46 -6.46 -6.27
N GLN A 6 -17.97 -6.88 -5.12
CA GLN A 6 -17.55 -6.34 -3.84
C GLN A 6 -17.43 -7.46 -2.82
N LYS A 7 -16.59 -7.25 -1.81
CA LYS A 7 -16.45 -8.13 -0.65
C LYS A 7 -16.46 -7.28 0.61
N ASN A 8 -17.39 -7.60 1.52
CA ASN A 8 -17.51 -6.93 2.81
C ASN A 8 -16.63 -7.62 3.85
N PHE A 9 -16.04 -6.80 4.70
CA PHE A 9 -15.29 -7.18 5.89
C PHE A 9 -15.86 -6.40 7.07
N LYS A 10 -15.56 -6.82 8.31
CA LYS A 10 -16.05 -6.12 9.50
C LYS A 10 -15.64 -4.65 9.56
N ASN A 11 -14.46 -4.32 9.03
CA ASN A 11 -13.88 -2.98 9.05
C ASN A 11 -13.87 -2.30 7.67
N GLY A 12 -14.66 -2.76 6.71
CA GLY A 12 -14.67 -2.13 5.39
C GLY A 12 -15.13 -2.99 4.24
N VAL A 13 -14.86 -2.51 3.03
CA VAL A 13 -15.29 -3.12 1.78
C VAL A 13 -14.15 -3.04 0.76
N VAL A 14 -13.99 -4.10 -0.02
CA VAL A 14 -13.15 -4.13 -1.22
C VAL A 14 -14.06 -4.14 -2.44
N TYR A 15 -13.85 -3.21 -3.36
CA TYR A 15 -14.60 -3.07 -4.60
C TYR A 15 -13.71 -3.43 -5.80
N CYS A 16 -14.25 -4.23 -6.71
CA CYS A 16 -13.75 -4.35 -8.07
C CYS A 16 -14.64 -3.49 -8.97
N LEU A 17 -14.04 -2.43 -9.52
CA LEU A 17 -14.72 -1.45 -10.34
C LEU A 17 -14.33 -1.63 -11.81
N GLN A 18 -15.30 -1.47 -12.71
CA GLN A 18 -15.05 -1.38 -14.14
C GLN A 18 -14.97 0.10 -14.57
N LEU A 19 -13.91 0.39 -15.32
CA LEU A 19 -13.64 1.67 -15.98
C LEU A 19 -14.38 1.74 -17.33
N GLU A 20 -14.43 2.92 -17.93
CA GLU A 20 -15.20 3.16 -19.17
C GLU A 20 -14.69 2.33 -20.36
N ASP A 21 -13.39 2.07 -20.41
CA ASP A 21 -12.76 1.21 -21.42
C ASP A 21 -12.89 -0.29 -21.12
N GLY A 22 -13.68 -0.66 -20.11
CA GLY A 22 -13.93 -2.04 -19.70
C GLY A 22 -12.87 -2.65 -18.80
N MET A 23 -11.75 -1.95 -18.54
CA MET A 23 -10.69 -2.42 -17.66
C MET A 23 -11.13 -2.40 -16.19
N LEU A 24 -10.50 -3.25 -15.36
CA LEU A 24 -10.86 -3.40 -13.95
C LEU A 24 -9.82 -2.77 -13.04
N VAL A 25 -10.30 -2.11 -11.98
CA VAL A 25 -9.47 -1.62 -10.88
C VAL A 25 -10.03 -2.11 -9.56
N GLU A 26 -9.16 -2.13 -8.55
CA GLU A 26 -9.54 -2.46 -7.19
C GLU A 26 -9.43 -1.22 -6.32
N THR A 27 -10.45 -0.98 -5.51
CA THR A 27 -10.51 0.13 -4.56
C THR A 27 -11.01 -0.38 -3.23
N THR A 28 -10.48 0.12 -2.13
CA THR A 28 -10.91 -0.29 -0.79
C THR A 28 -11.41 0.90 0.00
N ASP A 29 -12.39 0.66 0.86
CA ASP A 29 -12.91 1.59 1.86
C ASP A 29 -12.83 0.87 3.20
N THR A 30 -11.86 1.23 4.04
CA THR A 30 -11.58 0.50 5.29
C THR A 30 -11.32 1.46 6.43
N PHE A 31 -11.58 1.03 7.66
CA PHE A 31 -11.26 1.81 8.84
C PHE A 31 -10.57 0.98 9.91
N LEU A 32 -9.89 1.67 10.84
CA LEU A 32 -9.27 1.08 12.02
C LEU A 32 -9.48 1.99 13.23
N PRO A 33 -9.41 1.42 14.46
CA PRO A 33 -9.50 2.22 15.66
C PRO A 33 -8.41 3.27 15.77
N PHE A 34 -8.71 4.47 16.28
CA PHE A 34 -7.73 5.57 16.30
C PHE A 34 -6.48 5.25 17.11
N TYR A 35 -6.66 4.51 18.20
CA TYR A 35 -5.60 4.13 19.11
C TYR A 35 -4.48 3.30 18.43
N THR A 36 -4.78 2.63 17.31
CA THR A 36 -3.81 1.85 16.53
C THR A 36 -2.82 2.72 15.75
N LYS A 37 -3.03 4.05 15.71
CA LYS A 37 -2.08 4.99 15.07
C LYS A 37 -0.74 5.07 15.82
N ASP A 38 -0.76 4.95 17.13
CA ASP A 38 0.42 5.12 18.00
C ASP A 38 0.77 3.84 18.79
N ALA A 39 0.63 2.68 18.17
CA ALA A 39 0.96 1.41 18.82
C ALA A 39 2.42 1.35 19.31
N ILE A 40 3.34 2.00 18.58
CA ILE A 40 4.77 2.03 18.94
C ILE A 40 5.02 2.95 20.14
N GLY A 41 4.48 4.17 20.14
CA GLY A 41 4.62 5.10 21.26
C GLY A 41 4.01 4.53 22.55
N ARG A 42 2.91 3.80 22.40
CA ARG A 42 2.24 3.06 23.48
C ARG A 42 2.93 1.75 23.88
N LYS A 43 3.96 1.31 23.14
CA LYS A 43 4.65 0.01 23.33
C LYS A 43 3.69 -1.18 23.39
N GLN A 44 2.69 -1.16 22.51
CA GLN A 44 1.62 -2.14 22.50
C GLN A 44 1.64 -2.99 21.23
N ASN A 45 1.53 -4.30 21.41
CA ASN A 45 1.45 -5.30 20.34
C ASN A 45 0.11 -6.07 20.36
N SER A 46 -0.84 -5.65 21.19
CA SER A 46 -2.20 -6.19 21.31
C SER A 46 -3.25 -5.13 20.96
N LEU A 47 -4.48 -5.56 20.72
CA LEU A 47 -5.61 -4.65 20.58
C LEU A 47 -6.12 -4.26 21.96
N ASP A 48 -6.55 -3.01 22.13
CA ASP A 48 -7.18 -2.54 23.38
C ASP A 48 -8.47 -3.31 23.68
N ASN A 49 -9.20 -3.66 22.62
CA ASN A 49 -10.45 -4.43 22.64
C ASN A 49 -10.81 -4.87 21.21
N SER A 50 -11.93 -5.59 21.07
CA SER A 50 -12.42 -6.09 19.79
C SER A 50 -13.27 -5.08 18.98
N ASN A 51 -13.42 -3.84 19.46
CA ASN A 51 -14.14 -2.80 18.73
C ASN A 51 -13.25 -2.26 17.60
N LEU A 52 -13.70 -2.43 16.37
CA LEU A 52 -13.00 -2.00 15.16
C LEU A 52 -13.21 -0.51 14.84
N GLY A 53 -14.04 0.18 15.63
CA GLY A 53 -14.33 1.58 15.42
C GLY A 53 -15.23 1.81 14.22
N ASN A 54 -15.09 2.99 13.61
CA ASN A 54 -15.77 3.34 12.37
C ASN A 54 -14.95 4.40 11.60
N ARG A 55 -15.49 4.93 10.50
CA ARG A 55 -14.81 5.89 9.63
C ARG A 55 -14.48 7.23 10.31
N SER A 56 -15.10 7.57 11.44
CA SER A 56 -14.73 8.75 12.23
C SER A 56 -13.37 8.60 12.92
N GLU A 57 -12.78 7.41 12.93
CA GLU A 57 -11.47 7.14 13.52
C GLU A 57 -10.36 7.25 12.47
N ARG A 58 -9.81 6.12 12.01
CA ARG A 58 -8.79 6.08 10.95
C ARG A 58 -9.43 5.55 9.69
N TRP A 59 -9.89 6.44 8.82
CA TRP A 59 -10.47 6.05 7.55
C TRP A 59 -9.40 5.99 6.46
N MET A 60 -9.37 4.88 5.73
CA MET A 60 -8.35 4.57 4.75
C MET A 60 -9.01 4.09 3.47
N ILE A 61 -8.77 4.82 2.38
CA ILE A 61 -9.15 4.41 1.04
C ILE A 61 -7.91 3.90 0.33
N GLY A 62 -8.00 2.71 -0.25
CA GLY A 62 -6.95 2.15 -1.10
C GLY A 62 -7.32 2.35 -2.57
N VAL A 63 -6.42 2.90 -3.37
CA VAL A 63 -6.63 3.13 -4.81
C VAL A 63 -5.62 2.36 -5.65
N SER A 64 -6.05 2.00 -6.85
CA SER A 64 -5.20 1.50 -7.92
C SER A 64 -4.58 2.67 -8.68
N THR A 65 -3.34 2.52 -9.13
CA THR A 65 -2.62 3.46 -10.02
C THR A 65 -2.51 2.94 -11.44
N MET A 66 -2.77 1.65 -11.64
CA MET A 66 -2.84 0.99 -12.95
C MET A 66 -4.02 0.03 -12.95
N SER A 67 -4.57 -0.29 -14.12
CA SER A 67 -5.32 -1.54 -14.28
C SER A 67 -4.31 -2.62 -14.69
N GLY A 68 -4.26 -3.73 -13.96
CA GLY A 68 -3.15 -4.69 -14.04
C GLY A 68 -1.83 -4.13 -13.49
N CYS A 69 -0.74 -4.89 -13.62
CA CYS A 69 0.60 -4.41 -13.25
C CYS A 69 1.69 -5.19 -14.01
N PRO A 70 2.63 -4.51 -14.71
CA PRO A 70 3.69 -5.15 -15.48
C PRO A 70 4.75 -5.82 -14.61
N VAL A 71 4.85 -5.47 -13.32
CA VAL A 71 5.87 -5.99 -12.39
C VAL A 71 5.68 -7.49 -12.12
N ARG A 72 4.44 -7.98 -12.10
CA ARG A 72 4.09 -9.40 -11.90
C ARG A 72 4.74 -10.04 -10.66
N CYS A 73 4.70 -9.37 -9.51
CA CYS A 73 5.18 -9.92 -8.24
C CYS A 73 4.58 -11.31 -7.97
N LYS A 74 5.39 -12.26 -7.47
CA LYS A 74 5.04 -13.68 -7.29
C LYS A 74 4.03 -13.97 -6.18
N PHE A 75 3.68 -12.96 -5.40
CA PHE A 75 2.68 -13.00 -4.33
C PHE A 75 1.41 -12.18 -4.66
N CYS A 76 1.42 -11.40 -5.75
CA CYS A 76 0.37 -10.43 -6.06
C CYS A 76 -0.59 -10.95 -7.14
N ALA A 77 -1.88 -11.03 -6.81
CA ALA A 77 -2.93 -11.48 -7.74
C ALA A 77 -2.99 -10.63 -9.03
N THR A 78 -2.66 -9.33 -8.97
CA THR A 78 -2.66 -8.41 -10.11
C THR A 78 -1.69 -8.87 -11.23
N GLY A 79 -0.61 -9.57 -10.88
CA GLY A 79 0.38 -10.07 -11.85
C GLY A 79 -0.16 -11.10 -12.85
N ASN A 80 -1.32 -11.70 -12.56
CA ASN A 80 -2.00 -12.64 -13.45
C ASN A 80 -2.75 -11.96 -14.61
N MET A 81 -3.00 -10.66 -14.51
CA MET A 81 -3.73 -9.95 -15.56
C MET A 81 -2.88 -9.87 -16.83
N LYS A 82 -3.47 -10.27 -17.96
CA LYS A 82 -2.79 -10.29 -19.27
C LYS A 82 -2.55 -8.89 -19.81
N LYS A 83 -3.50 -7.98 -19.58
CA LYS A 83 -3.46 -6.58 -20.01
C LYS A 83 -3.16 -5.69 -18.81
N TYR A 84 -2.41 -4.63 -19.06
CA TYR A 84 -2.23 -3.55 -18.10
C TYR A 84 -2.17 -2.19 -18.81
N ARG A 85 -2.49 -1.14 -18.08
CA ARG A 85 -2.26 0.25 -18.49
C ARG A 85 -2.19 1.17 -17.27
N ASN A 86 -1.55 2.31 -17.46
CA ASN A 86 -1.62 3.41 -16.51
C ASN A 86 -3.04 3.95 -16.43
N LEU A 87 -3.44 4.37 -15.23
CA LEU A 87 -4.67 5.13 -15.03
C LEU A 87 -4.39 6.62 -15.21
N THR A 88 -5.39 7.37 -15.65
CA THR A 88 -5.34 8.83 -15.62
C THR A 88 -5.50 9.35 -14.18
N ALA A 89 -5.14 10.60 -13.93
CA ALA A 89 -5.39 11.23 -12.64
C ALA A 89 -6.90 11.23 -12.31
N ASP A 90 -7.78 11.46 -13.30
CA ASP A 90 -9.24 11.38 -13.13
C ASP A 90 -9.70 10.00 -12.66
N GLU A 91 -9.14 8.92 -13.19
CA GLU A 91 -9.47 7.56 -12.80
C GLU A 91 -8.98 7.23 -11.37
N ILE A 92 -7.83 7.77 -10.96
CA ILE A 92 -7.32 7.62 -9.59
C ILE A 92 -8.18 8.41 -8.60
N VAL A 93 -8.43 9.68 -8.90
CA VAL A 93 -9.27 10.58 -8.09
C VAL A 93 -10.70 10.06 -8.01
N GLY A 94 -11.24 9.54 -9.12
CA GLY A 94 -12.59 8.98 -9.17
C GLY A 94 -12.80 7.79 -8.23
N GLN A 95 -11.77 6.98 -7.98
CA GLN A 95 -11.85 5.88 -7.00
C GLN A 95 -12.05 6.42 -5.58
N VAL A 96 -11.37 7.52 -5.23
CA VAL A 96 -11.52 8.18 -3.92
C VAL A 96 -12.92 8.73 -3.75
N PHE A 97 -13.41 9.52 -4.71
CA PHE A 97 -14.76 10.08 -4.64
C PHE A 97 -15.85 9.01 -4.69
N PHE A 98 -15.64 7.92 -5.43
CA PHE A 98 -16.53 6.76 -5.40
C PHE A 98 -16.64 6.17 -3.99
N ALA A 99 -15.50 5.90 -3.34
CA ALA A 99 -15.47 5.32 -2.00
C ALA A 99 -16.09 6.26 -0.95
N ILE A 100 -15.80 7.57 -1.02
CA ILE A 100 -16.41 8.58 -0.14
C ILE A 100 -17.93 8.61 -0.31
N LYS A 101 -18.42 8.69 -1.56
CA LYS A 101 -19.85 8.70 -1.86
C LYS A 101 -20.54 7.43 -1.39
N LYS A 102 -19.90 6.26 -1.54
CA LYS A 102 -20.45 4.98 -1.08
C LYS A 102 -20.46 4.83 0.43
N ALA A 103 -19.44 5.36 1.11
CA ALA A 103 -19.41 5.39 2.57
C ALA A 103 -20.47 6.31 3.17
N GLY A 104 -20.86 7.37 2.45
CA GLY A 104 -21.82 8.36 2.96
C GLY A 104 -21.28 9.12 4.17
N PHE A 105 -19.96 9.25 4.29
CA PHE A 105 -19.27 9.85 5.43
C PHE A 105 -18.37 11.00 4.98
N ASN A 106 -18.33 12.10 5.73
CA ASN A 106 -17.44 13.23 5.43
C ASN A 106 -16.00 12.91 5.89
N PRO A 107 -15.00 12.88 4.99
CA PRO A 107 -13.61 12.64 5.37
C PRO A 107 -13.07 13.55 6.46
N GLU A 108 -13.51 14.81 6.50
CA GLU A 108 -13.05 15.80 7.50
C GLU A 108 -13.58 15.51 8.91
N SER A 109 -14.60 14.65 9.04
CA SER A 109 -15.09 14.18 10.34
C SER A 109 -14.30 12.98 10.87
N ALA A 110 -13.33 12.45 10.11
CA ALA A 110 -12.39 11.43 10.59
C ALA A 110 -11.26 12.08 11.38
N LYS A 111 -10.85 11.46 12.50
CA LYS A 111 -9.62 11.85 13.21
C LYS A 111 -8.38 11.68 12.33
N GLU A 112 -8.43 10.74 11.39
CA GLU A 112 -7.38 10.52 10.40
C GLU A 112 -8.01 10.01 9.10
N PHE A 113 -7.77 10.71 7.99
CA PHE A 113 -8.18 10.29 6.65
C PHE A 113 -6.97 10.04 5.76
N LYS A 114 -6.91 8.87 5.12
CA LYS A 114 -5.76 8.43 4.33
C LYS A 114 -6.12 7.88 2.97
N ILE A 115 -5.26 8.12 2.00
CA ILE A 115 -5.27 7.44 0.70
C ILE A 115 -4.01 6.58 0.58
N ASN A 116 -4.19 5.30 0.29
CA ASN A 116 -3.11 4.35 0.04
C ASN A 116 -3.06 4.01 -1.46
N TYR A 117 -1.95 4.31 -2.13
CA TYR A 117 -1.70 3.97 -3.53
C TYR A 117 -1.06 2.58 -3.61
N THR A 118 -1.80 1.56 -3.15
CA THR A 118 -1.28 0.21 -2.86
C THR A 118 -2.11 -0.92 -3.45
N ARG A 119 -3.15 -0.61 -4.24
CA ARG A 119 -3.98 -1.65 -4.88
C ARG A 119 -3.31 -2.14 -6.16
N MET A 120 -3.92 -1.94 -7.31
CA MET A 120 -3.36 -2.43 -8.57
C MET A 120 -2.37 -1.41 -9.16
N GLY A 121 -1.20 -1.88 -9.55
CA GLY A 121 -0.17 -1.08 -10.22
C GLY A 121 1.08 -0.82 -9.38
N GLU A 122 2.10 -0.28 -10.04
CA GLU A 122 3.30 0.28 -9.42
C GLU A 122 3.24 1.81 -9.61
N PRO A 123 2.98 2.59 -8.55
CA PRO A 123 2.83 4.03 -8.63
C PRO A 123 3.97 4.74 -9.36
N PHE A 124 5.22 4.30 -9.21
CA PHE A 124 6.36 4.96 -9.86
C PHE A 124 6.47 4.70 -11.37
N LEU A 125 5.72 3.73 -11.91
CA LEU A 125 5.52 3.59 -13.37
C LEU A 125 4.41 4.49 -13.91
N ASN A 126 3.67 5.17 -13.03
CA ASN A 126 2.60 6.10 -13.37
C ASN A 126 2.67 7.40 -12.53
N ILE A 127 3.89 7.85 -12.24
CA ILE A 127 4.12 8.81 -11.15
C ILE A 127 3.48 10.18 -11.39
N GLU A 128 3.42 10.64 -12.65
CA GLU A 128 2.85 11.95 -12.97
C GLU A 128 1.34 12.00 -12.73
N ALA A 129 0.59 10.98 -13.13
CA ALA A 129 -0.84 10.88 -12.84
C ALA A 129 -1.10 10.72 -11.33
N VAL A 130 -0.21 10.03 -10.61
CA VAL A 130 -0.29 9.89 -9.15
C VAL A 130 -0.05 11.24 -8.46
N LYS A 131 0.97 12.01 -8.87
CA LYS A 131 1.26 13.35 -8.34
C LYS A 131 0.08 14.29 -8.56
N GLU A 132 -0.50 14.30 -9.77
CA GLU A 132 -1.69 15.11 -10.08
C GLU A 132 -2.91 14.69 -9.22
N ALA A 133 -3.13 13.38 -9.05
CA ALA A 133 -4.22 12.89 -8.22
C ALA A 133 -4.06 13.33 -6.75
N ILE A 134 -2.84 13.23 -6.20
CA ILE A 134 -2.51 13.70 -4.84
C ILE A 134 -2.83 15.19 -4.71
N GLU A 135 -2.36 16.02 -5.65
CA GLU A 135 -2.61 17.46 -5.62
C GLU A 135 -4.10 17.77 -5.61
N ARG A 136 -4.87 17.13 -6.50
CA ARG A 136 -6.32 17.34 -6.62
C ARG A 136 -7.09 16.89 -5.38
N ILE A 137 -6.75 15.74 -4.82
CA ILE A 137 -7.37 15.26 -3.58
C ILE A 137 -7.04 16.20 -2.42
N SER A 138 -5.78 16.62 -2.28
CA SER A 138 -5.35 17.52 -1.21
C SER A 138 -5.96 18.92 -1.32
N LYS A 139 -6.30 19.40 -2.53
CA LYS A 139 -7.06 20.66 -2.70
C LYS A 139 -8.48 20.59 -2.10
N VAL A 140 -9.11 19.42 -2.16
CA VAL A 140 -10.48 19.21 -1.64
C VAL A 140 -10.47 18.79 -0.18
N TYR A 141 -9.48 17.98 0.22
CA TYR A 141 -9.32 17.45 1.57
C TYR A 141 -7.89 17.70 2.08
N PRO A 142 -7.58 18.92 2.56
CA PRO A 142 -6.21 19.35 2.88
C PRO A 142 -5.48 18.52 3.95
N ASN A 143 -6.23 17.90 4.86
CA ASN A 143 -5.69 17.06 5.93
C ASN A 143 -5.47 15.60 5.53
N THR A 144 -5.64 15.26 4.26
CA THR A 144 -5.48 13.89 3.76
C THR A 144 -4.03 13.45 3.82
N HIS A 145 -3.77 12.29 4.42
CA HIS A 145 -2.45 11.67 4.40
C HIS A 145 -2.33 10.66 3.25
N HIS A 146 -1.35 10.84 2.38
CA HIS A 146 -1.11 9.99 1.22
C HIS A 146 0.03 9.01 1.49
N TYR A 147 -0.20 7.72 1.25
CA TYR A 147 0.81 6.68 1.36
C TYR A 147 1.06 6.05 -0.01
N ILE A 148 2.25 6.29 -0.57
CA ILE A 148 2.65 5.79 -1.88
C ILE A 148 3.60 4.62 -1.66
N SER A 149 3.28 3.45 -2.23
CA SER A 149 4.15 2.28 -2.16
C SER A 149 4.91 2.07 -3.47
N THR A 150 6.15 1.61 -3.40
CA THR A 150 6.96 1.26 -4.58
C THR A 150 7.84 0.06 -4.33
N ILE A 151 8.16 -0.67 -5.40
CA ILE A 151 9.22 -1.69 -5.41
C ILE A 151 10.64 -1.08 -5.42
N GLY A 152 10.75 0.23 -5.61
CA GLY A 152 12.01 0.97 -5.67
C GLY A 152 12.65 0.89 -7.05
N ILE A 153 12.12 1.67 -8.00
CA ILE A 153 12.62 1.71 -9.38
C ILE A 153 13.83 2.65 -9.46
N GLN A 154 14.90 2.21 -10.11
CA GLN A 154 16.09 3.05 -10.33
C GLN A 154 15.73 4.36 -11.07
N GLY A 155 16.36 5.47 -10.67
CA GLY A 155 16.09 6.79 -11.25
C GLY A 155 14.79 7.46 -10.78
N SER A 156 14.06 6.86 -9.85
CA SER A 156 12.86 7.48 -9.27
C SER A 156 13.19 8.78 -8.52
N ASP A 157 12.38 9.80 -8.74
CA ASP A 157 12.39 11.05 -7.99
C ASP A 157 11.51 10.93 -6.73
N PHE A 158 12.12 11.08 -5.55
CA PHE A 158 11.43 11.07 -4.26
C PHE A 158 11.31 12.46 -3.62
N SER A 159 11.76 13.52 -4.29
CA SER A 159 11.78 14.88 -3.73
C SER A 159 10.39 15.44 -3.41
N PHE A 160 9.37 14.95 -4.11
CA PHE A 160 7.97 15.32 -3.86
C PHE A 160 7.36 14.62 -2.63
N ILE A 161 8.04 13.62 -2.04
CA ILE A 161 7.58 12.95 -0.82
C ILE A 161 7.92 13.85 0.38
N LYS A 162 6.98 14.73 0.71
CA LYS A 162 7.07 15.68 1.82
C LYS A 162 5.74 15.84 2.56
N ASP A 163 5.80 16.43 3.76
CA ASP A 163 4.63 16.74 4.58
C ASP A 163 3.72 15.50 4.79
N ASN A 164 2.48 15.55 4.33
CA ASN A 164 1.47 14.49 4.45
C ASN A 164 1.56 13.41 3.35
N ILE A 165 2.69 13.31 2.64
CA ILE A 165 2.97 12.24 1.68
C ILE A 165 4.06 11.34 2.28
N THR A 166 3.76 10.06 2.47
CA THR A 166 4.69 9.08 3.06
C THR A 166 5.01 7.97 2.08
N LEU A 167 6.31 7.67 1.95
CA LEU A 167 6.80 6.59 1.12
C LEU A 167 6.74 5.24 1.85
N GLN A 168 6.38 4.20 1.11
CA GLN A 168 6.50 2.81 1.52
C GLN A 168 7.31 2.03 0.48
N ILE A 169 8.28 1.23 0.92
CA ILE A 169 9.15 0.43 0.08
C ILE A 169 8.77 -1.04 0.26
N SER A 170 8.40 -1.69 -0.83
CA SER A 170 8.09 -3.12 -0.90
C SER A 170 9.38 -3.92 -1.05
N LEU A 171 9.95 -4.35 0.09
CA LEU A 171 11.24 -5.03 0.16
C LEU A 171 11.09 -6.55 0.15
N HIS A 172 10.29 -7.08 1.08
CA HIS A 172 9.91 -8.49 1.28
C HIS A 172 11.03 -9.53 1.50
N SER A 173 12.28 -9.28 1.11
CA SER A 173 13.43 -10.14 1.43
C SER A 173 14.72 -9.32 1.48
N PHE A 174 15.62 -9.66 2.42
CA PHE A 174 16.99 -9.12 2.51
C PHE A 174 18.01 -9.88 1.64
N ASP A 175 17.58 -10.95 0.97
CA ASP A 175 18.34 -11.62 -0.09
C ASP A 175 17.96 -11.00 -1.44
N GLU A 176 18.93 -10.41 -2.14
CA GLU A 176 18.71 -9.77 -3.45
C GLU A 176 18.23 -10.77 -4.53
N GLN A 177 18.72 -12.01 -4.53
CA GLN A 177 18.28 -13.02 -5.48
C GLN A 177 16.82 -13.39 -5.23
N LYS A 178 16.46 -13.60 -3.96
CA LYS A 178 15.09 -13.91 -3.56
C LYS A 178 14.16 -12.73 -3.81
N ARG A 179 14.58 -11.51 -3.50
CA ARG A 179 13.84 -10.28 -3.83
C ARG A 179 13.63 -10.13 -5.33
N ASN A 180 14.65 -10.39 -6.14
CA ASN A 180 14.54 -10.37 -7.60
C ASN A 180 13.55 -11.42 -8.13
N TRP A 181 13.50 -12.58 -7.49
CA TRP A 181 12.51 -13.60 -7.82
C TRP A 181 11.09 -13.21 -7.41
N LEU A 182 10.91 -12.71 -6.17
CA LEU A 182 9.62 -12.25 -5.63
C LEU A 182 9.04 -11.07 -6.43
N ILE A 183 9.91 -10.12 -6.82
CA ILE A 183 9.58 -8.90 -7.55
C ILE A 183 10.41 -8.88 -8.85
N PRO A 184 9.95 -9.53 -9.93
CA PRO A 184 10.74 -9.77 -11.13
C PRO A 184 10.79 -8.54 -12.07
N TYR A 185 11.35 -7.44 -11.57
CA TYR A 185 11.58 -6.20 -12.32
C TYR A 185 13.08 -5.92 -12.45
N PRO A 186 13.65 -5.77 -13.67
CA PRO A 186 15.10 -5.65 -13.85
C PRO A 186 15.73 -4.40 -13.20
N SER A 187 15.11 -3.23 -13.35
CA SER A 187 15.69 -1.94 -12.91
C SER A 187 15.25 -1.55 -11.51
N LYS A 188 15.42 -2.45 -10.54
CA LYS A 188 15.17 -2.16 -9.11
C LYS A 188 16.42 -1.61 -8.45
N MET A 189 16.23 -0.68 -7.51
CA MET A 189 17.25 -0.29 -6.55
C MET A 189 17.65 -1.50 -5.70
N SER A 190 18.93 -1.61 -5.37
CA SER A 190 19.48 -2.52 -4.37
C SER A 190 18.99 -2.15 -2.97
N ILE A 191 19.09 -3.09 -2.03
CA ILE A 191 18.74 -2.88 -0.62
C ILE A 191 19.50 -1.70 -0.03
N GLU A 192 20.79 -1.55 -0.38
CA GLU A 192 21.60 -0.43 0.06
C GLU A 192 21.11 0.91 -0.50
N GLU A 193 20.78 0.97 -1.80
CA GLU A 193 20.21 2.17 -2.41
C GLU A 193 18.87 2.56 -1.77
N LEU A 194 18.01 1.59 -1.49
CA LEU A 194 16.75 1.80 -0.76
C LEU A 194 17.00 2.39 0.64
N GLY A 195 18.01 1.89 1.35
CA GLY A 195 18.41 2.39 2.67
C GLY A 195 18.96 3.82 2.67
N ARG A 196 19.40 4.32 1.50
CA ARG A 196 19.87 5.71 1.32
C ARG A 196 18.77 6.71 1.02
N ILE A 197 17.54 6.27 0.73
CA ILE A 197 16.42 7.17 0.45
C ILE A 197 16.13 8.06 1.67
N ARG A 198 15.97 9.36 1.43
CA ARG A 198 15.55 10.35 2.43
C ARG A 198 14.39 11.17 1.86
N THR A 199 13.40 11.43 2.70
CA THR A 199 12.16 12.14 2.36
C THR A 199 11.91 13.21 3.41
N GLU A 200 11.19 14.27 3.05
CA GLU A 200 10.78 15.34 3.97
C GLU A 200 9.35 15.12 4.50
N SER A 201 8.90 13.87 4.53
CA SER A 201 7.58 13.48 5.07
C SER A 201 7.54 13.68 6.59
N ASN A 202 6.35 14.04 7.09
CA ASN A 202 6.06 14.08 8.53
C ASN A 202 6.20 12.71 9.21
N LEU A 203 6.17 11.62 8.43
CA LEU A 203 6.33 10.24 8.92
C LEU A 203 7.54 9.56 8.28
N LYS A 204 8.09 8.57 8.99
CA LYS A 204 9.19 7.73 8.50
C LYS A 204 8.80 6.95 7.25
N THR A 205 9.77 6.76 6.35
CA THR A 205 9.60 5.84 5.21
C THR A 205 9.37 4.43 5.74
N THR A 206 8.32 3.76 5.27
CA THR A 206 7.98 2.42 5.73
C THR A 206 8.67 1.36 4.88
N ILE A 207 9.34 0.38 5.48
CA ILE A 207 9.78 -0.84 4.80
C ILE A 207 8.72 -1.92 5.02
N ASN A 208 8.07 -2.33 3.94
CA ASN A 208 7.09 -3.41 3.94
C ASN A 208 7.80 -4.76 3.76
N LEU A 209 7.58 -5.65 4.71
CA LEU A 209 8.09 -7.01 4.72
C LEU A 209 6.92 -7.98 4.82
N THR A 210 6.75 -8.77 3.77
CA THR A 210 5.81 -9.89 3.72
C THR A 210 6.69 -11.10 3.55
N LEU A 211 7.12 -11.62 4.70
CA LEU A 211 8.16 -12.63 4.80
C LEU A 211 7.56 -14.00 4.45
N VAL A 212 8.14 -14.67 3.46
CA VAL A 212 7.72 -16.00 3.02
C VAL A 212 8.45 -17.06 3.84
N ASP A 213 9.72 -16.84 4.12
CA ASP A 213 10.59 -17.69 4.90
C ASP A 213 11.35 -16.87 5.96
N GLU A 214 11.82 -17.49 7.04
CA GLU A 214 12.63 -16.80 8.05
C GLU A 214 13.94 -16.23 7.45
N SER A 215 14.51 -16.92 6.46
CA SER A 215 15.71 -16.46 5.74
C SER A 215 15.50 -15.18 4.92
N ASP A 216 14.25 -14.78 4.66
CA ASP A 216 13.95 -13.49 4.04
C ASP A 216 14.29 -12.32 4.97
N PHE A 217 14.42 -12.56 6.28
CA PHE A 217 14.73 -11.53 7.26
C PHE A 217 16.19 -11.54 7.69
N ASN A 218 16.81 -10.36 7.79
CA ASN A 218 18.16 -10.23 8.31
C ASN A 218 18.30 -8.96 9.17
N ALA A 219 18.46 -9.16 10.49
CA ALA A 219 18.54 -8.06 11.45
C ALA A 219 19.82 -7.22 11.32
N GLU A 220 20.93 -7.81 10.89
CA GLU A 220 22.20 -7.11 10.70
C GLU A 220 22.14 -6.19 9.48
N LEU A 221 21.62 -6.69 8.35
CA LEU A 221 21.42 -5.89 7.14
C LEU A 221 20.36 -4.80 7.35
N LEU A 222 19.31 -5.10 8.11
CA LEU A 222 18.32 -4.10 8.52
C LEU A 222 18.98 -2.94 9.27
N GLN A 223 19.78 -3.23 10.30
CA GLN A 223 20.48 -2.21 11.08
C GLN A 223 21.54 -1.46 10.27
N LYS A 224 22.22 -2.16 9.36
CA LYS A 224 23.25 -1.59 8.49
C LYS A 224 22.68 -0.58 7.50
N TYR A 225 21.55 -0.89 6.86
CA TYR A 225 21.04 -0.09 5.74
C TYR A 225 19.88 0.84 6.11
N PHE A 226 19.08 0.52 7.12
CA PHE A 226 17.86 1.27 7.43
C PHE A 226 17.94 1.94 8.81
N ASP A 227 18.40 3.20 8.84
CA ASP A 227 18.46 4.00 10.07
C ASP A 227 17.07 4.20 10.68
N LYS A 228 16.91 3.79 11.94
CA LYS A 228 15.68 3.93 12.74
C LYS A 228 15.15 5.36 12.84
N LYS A 229 15.98 6.39 12.58
CA LYS A 229 15.53 7.79 12.52
C LYS A 229 14.65 8.05 11.30
N HIS A 230 14.92 7.38 10.18
CA HIS A 230 14.28 7.62 8.90
C HIS A 230 13.29 6.53 8.49
N PHE A 231 13.46 5.31 9.01
CA PHE A 231 12.68 4.15 8.59
C PHE A 231 11.80 3.57 9.72
N PHE A 232 10.63 3.08 9.31
CA PHE A 232 9.72 2.28 10.11
C PHE A 232 9.53 0.92 9.45
N ILE A 233 9.52 -0.17 10.22
CA ILE A 233 9.41 -1.53 9.67
C ILE A 233 8.00 -2.04 9.89
N LYS A 234 7.37 -2.50 8.81
CA LYS A 234 6.05 -3.13 8.84
C LYS A 234 6.17 -4.57 8.38
N LEU A 235 5.95 -5.49 9.31
CA LEU A 235 5.74 -6.90 9.01
C LEU A 235 4.26 -7.11 8.68
N SER A 236 3.96 -7.94 7.68
CA SER A 236 2.58 -8.24 7.28
C SER A 236 2.46 -9.70 6.82
N PRO A 237 1.32 -10.35 7.11
CA PRO A 237 1.05 -11.69 6.59
C PRO A 237 0.98 -11.64 5.06
N ILE A 238 1.29 -12.77 4.41
CA ILE A 238 0.91 -12.95 3.01
C ILE A 238 -0.59 -13.23 2.97
N ASN A 239 -1.30 -12.62 2.02
CA ASN A 239 -2.71 -12.96 1.78
C ASN A 239 -2.75 -14.02 0.67
N PRO A 240 -3.12 -15.28 0.98
CA PRO A 240 -3.14 -16.35 -0.02
C PRO A 240 -4.04 -16.02 -1.19
N ASN A 241 -3.54 -16.32 -2.39
CA ASN A 241 -4.24 -16.19 -3.64
C ASN A 241 -3.65 -17.16 -4.68
N ASN A 242 -4.30 -17.27 -5.84
CA ASN A 242 -3.87 -18.19 -6.89
C ASN A 242 -2.42 -17.97 -7.38
N ILE A 243 -1.87 -16.76 -7.29
CA ILE A 243 -0.47 -16.48 -7.62
C ILE A 243 0.46 -16.96 -6.51
N SER A 244 0.19 -16.63 -5.25
CA SER A 244 1.04 -17.05 -4.14
C SER A 244 1.03 -18.57 -3.96
N GLU A 245 -0.13 -19.22 -4.14
CA GLU A 245 -0.27 -20.68 -4.12
C GLU A 245 0.53 -21.34 -5.25
N LYS A 246 0.39 -20.84 -6.50
CA LYS A 246 1.13 -21.35 -7.66
C LYS A 246 2.64 -21.24 -7.51
N ASN A 247 3.13 -20.24 -6.78
CA ASN A 247 4.56 -20.05 -6.52
C ASN A 247 5.00 -20.66 -5.18
N HIS A 248 4.15 -21.46 -4.54
CA HIS A 248 4.45 -22.17 -3.28
C HIS A 248 4.93 -21.25 -2.15
N LEU A 249 4.32 -20.07 -2.01
CA LEU A 249 4.69 -19.10 -0.98
C LEU A 249 4.04 -19.37 0.38
N GLY A 250 3.12 -20.33 0.46
CA GLY A 250 2.39 -20.67 1.69
C GLY A 250 1.64 -19.48 2.30
N GLU A 251 1.51 -19.51 3.63
CA GLU A 251 0.94 -18.43 4.45
C GLU A 251 2.01 -17.47 5.01
N GLY A 252 3.26 -17.64 4.56
CA GLY A 252 4.42 -16.91 5.10
C GLY A 252 4.69 -17.26 6.56
N ILE A 253 5.52 -16.46 7.23
CA ILE A 253 5.91 -16.70 8.64
C ILE A 253 5.15 -15.83 9.64
N ILE A 254 4.37 -14.85 9.16
CA ILE A 254 3.58 -13.96 10.01
C ILE A 254 2.14 -14.44 9.97
N GLU A 255 1.65 -14.97 11.09
CA GLU A 255 0.26 -15.38 11.22
C GLU A 255 -0.68 -14.16 11.27
N GLY A 256 -1.66 -14.14 10.38
CA GLY A 256 -2.73 -13.14 10.41
C GLY A 256 -3.91 -13.63 11.25
N VAL A 257 -4.25 -12.92 12.33
CA VAL A 257 -5.47 -13.22 13.10
C VAL A 257 -6.62 -12.36 12.58
N ASN A 258 -7.60 -12.99 11.93
CA ASN A 258 -8.85 -12.33 11.57
C ASN A 258 -9.77 -12.28 12.80
N LEU A 259 -10.14 -11.08 13.22
CA LEU A 259 -11.10 -10.85 14.30
C LEU A 259 -12.52 -11.10 13.78
N VAL A 260 -12.88 -12.38 13.54
CA VAL A 260 -14.25 -12.80 13.18
C VAL A 260 -15.21 -12.70 14.37
#